data_AF-A0A2E0X9U5-F1
#
_entry.id   AF-A0A2E0X9U5-F1
#
_cell.length_a   1.000
_cell.length_b   1.000
_cell.length_c   1.000
_cell.angle_alpha   90.00
_cell.angle_beta   90.00
_cell.angle_gamma   90.00
#
_symmetry.space_group_name_H-M   'P 1'
#
loop_
_entity.id
_entity.type
_entity.pdbx_description
1 polymer ?
#
loop_
_entity_poly.entity_id
_entity_poly.type
_entity_poly.pdbx_seq_one_letter_code
_entity_poly.pdbx_strand_id
1 'polypeptide(L)'
;MISAIPVQNVYYLLAYAWDHFRSGEEVNIDPRQCPDAHNLLAMLLTGGVRCLASQGMDKGYHEFREATPRLRGRVDVLASCRRMMHVSGRMLCEYDELTANTLPNRILKSTCLRLAAAGSQLTKENRLEARHALALLSDIQPVAITSRTFRRYQLHRNNRHYRLLMHVCQLLHEAHLPSQQAGGKRFRSILESETVMHRVFEAFVRKFAIRHCPDARVSAMAINWDGSWGDEVEQVLPRMHTDVTLDRPAKKTILDCKFYKSALATRHNRHRLHSAHLYQLTAYLSNKSRDPGWESVAGVLLYPAVNHHLDLDFTLLGHAIGIKSIDLDRPWPIIHDRLLTVLS
;
A
#
# COMPACT_ATOMS: atom_id res chain seq x y z
N MET A 1 -11.10 -18.86 17.32
CA MET A 1 -11.56 -17.55 16.82
C MET A 1 -10.38 -16.61 16.89
N ILE A 2 -9.87 -16.16 15.74
CA ILE A 2 -8.78 -15.16 15.71
C ILE A 2 -9.40 -13.89 16.26
N SER A 3 -9.04 -13.47 17.47
CA SER A 3 -9.41 -12.16 18.00
C SER A 3 -8.87 -11.12 17.03
N ALA A 4 -9.76 -10.47 16.29
CA ALA A 4 -9.37 -9.62 15.17
C ALA A 4 -8.62 -8.39 15.69
N ILE A 5 -7.57 -7.99 14.98
CA ILE A 5 -6.91 -6.69 15.18
C ILE A 5 -8.00 -5.60 15.18
N PRO A 6 -8.07 -4.75 16.22
CA PRO A 6 -9.04 -3.66 16.27
C PRO A 6 -8.96 -2.80 15.00
N VAL A 7 -10.12 -2.43 14.44
CA VAL A 7 -10.19 -1.63 13.20
C VAL A 7 -9.45 -0.30 13.35
N GLN A 8 -9.43 0.25 14.56
CA GLN A 8 -8.64 1.44 14.88
C GLN A 8 -7.13 1.22 14.68
N ASN A 9 -6.59 0.07 15.08
CA ASN A 9 -5.18 -0.25 14.88
C ASN A 9 -4.88 -0.52 13.40
N VAL A 10 -5.82 -1.13 12.67
CA VAL A 10 -5.71 -1.26 11.20
C VAL A 10 -5.62 0.12 10.55
N TYR A 11 -6.42 1.10 10.99
CA TYR A 11 -6.31 2.47 10.52
C TYR A 11 -4.91 3.06 10.75
N TYR A 12 -4.34 2.91 11.95
CA TYR A 12 -3.00 3.40 12.22
C TYR A 12 -1.93 2.74 11.34
N LEU A 13 -1.98 1.41 11.15
CA LEU A 13 -1.08 0.71 10.24
C LEU A 13 -1.11 1.32 8.83
N LEU A 14 -2.32 1.52 8.30
CA LEU A 14 -2.54 2.07 6.97
C LEU A 14 -2.12 3.55 6.88
N ALA A 15 -2.43 4.35 7.90
CA ALA A 15 -2.10 5.77 7.95
C ALA A 15 -0.58 6.01 7.91
N TYR A 16 0.19 5.20 8.65
CA TYR A 16 1.65 5.22 8.62
C TYR A 16 2.20 4.64 7.31
N ALA A 17 1.75 3.45 6.88
CA ALA A 17 2.23 2.80 5.66
C ALA A 17 2.10 3.70 4.41
N TRP A 18 1.07 4.53 4.38
CA TRP A 18 0.77 5.41 3.25
C TRP A 18 1.21 6.86 3.43
N ASP A 19 1.92 7.18 4.52
CA ASP A 19 2.46 8.52 4.78
C ASP A 19 1.37 9.59 4.90
N HIS A 20 0.21 9.21 5.46
CA HIS A 20 -0.97 10.06 5.62
C HIS A 20 -1.24 10.44 7.08
N PHE A 21 -0.35 10.08 8.00
CA PHE A 21 -0.52 10.41 9.41
C PHE A 21 -0.42 11.92 9.64
N ARG A 22 -1.57 12.57 9.83
CA ARG A 22 -1.67 13.93 10.38
C ARG A 22 -1.29 13.84 11.86
N SER A 23 -0.12 14.38 12.19
CA SER A 23 0.38 14.43 13.56
C SER A 23 -0.66 15.03 14.50
N GLY A 24 -1.09 14.29 15.52
CA GLY A 24 -1.85 14.83 16.65
C GLY A 24 -3.37 14.61 16.64
N GLU A 25 -3.95 13.98 15.62
CA GLU A 25 -5.38 13.60 15.64
C GLU A 25 -5.53 12.14 16.06
N GLU A 26 -5.96 11.88 17.30
CA GLU A 26 -6.61 10.60 17.61
C GLU A 26 -7.85 10.49 16.73
N VAL A 27 -7.82 9.62 15.73
CA VAL A 27 -8.99 9.40 14.90
C VAL A 27 -9.94 8.53 15.69
N ASN A 28 -10.99 9.16 16.20
CA ASN A 28 -12.10 8.49 16.86
C ASN A 28 -12.90 7.74 15.79
N ILE A 29 -12.53 6.48 15.56
CA ILE A 29 -13.23 5.59 14.63
C ILE A 29 -14.39 4.98 15.41
N ASP A 30 -15.61 5.46 15.13
CA ASP A 30 -16.82 4.86 15.68
C ASP A 30 -16.93 3.40 15.23
N PRO A 31 -16.83 2.42 16.16
CA PRO A 31 -16.91 1.00 15.83
C PRO A 31 -18.24 0.61 15.16
N ARG A 32 -19.30 1.41 15.34
CA ARG A 32 -20.60 1.18 14.69
C ARG A 32 -20.56 1.50 13.19
N GLN A 33 -19.75 2.47 12.79
CA GLN A 33 -19.60 2.88 11.39
C GLN A 33 -18.55 2.06 10.65
N CYS A 34 -17.55 1.55 11.38
CA CYS A 34 -16.46 0.72 10.88
C CYS A 34 -16.39 -0.64 11.59
N PRO A 35 -17.39 -1.52 11.38
CA PRO A 35 -17.39 -2.85 11.99
C PRO A 35 -16.23 -3.74 11.52
N ASP A 36 -15.66 -3.44 10.36
CA ASP A 36 -14.55 -4.18 9.77
C ASP A 36 -13.62 -3.27 8.96
N ALA A 37 -12.49 -3.84 8.53
CA ALA A 37 -11.51 -3.15 7.69
C ALA A 37 -12.07 -2.71 6.33
N HIS A 38 -13.10 -3.39 5.82
CA HIS A 38 -13.70 -3.06 4.53
C HIS A 38 -14.50 -1.75 4.61
N ASN A 39 -15.30 -1.60 5.65
CA ASN A 39 -16.04 -0.39 5.98
C ASN A 39 -15.10 0.78 6.31
N LEU A 40 -13.99 0.51 7.00
CA LEU A 40 -12.93 1.50 7.20
C LEU A 40 -12.40 2.04 5.87
N LEU A 41 -12.01 1.16 4.93
CA LEU A 41 -11.51 1.59 3.63
C LEU A 41 -12.56 2.32 2.80
N ALA A 42 -13.82 1.90 2.87
CA ALA A 42 -14.92 2.61 2.22
C ALA A 42 -15.09 4.03 2.77
N MET A 43 -15.04 4.20 4.10
CA MET A 43 -15.10 5.50 4.77
C MET A 43 -13.90 6.38 4.38
N LEU A 44 -12.68 5.83 4.38
CA LEU A 44 -11.47 6.58 3.98
C LEU A 44 -11.55 7.03 2.52
N LEU A 45 -12.03 6.17 1.63
CA LEU A 45 -12.18 6.50 0.22
C LEU A 45 -13.20 7.62 0.01
N THR A 46 -14.39 7.49 0.59
CA THR A 46 -15.47 8.47 0.40
C THR A 46 -15.12 9.82 1.03
N GLY A 47 -14.54 9.82 2.24
CA GLY A 47 -14.01 11.02 2.87
C GLY A 47 -12.91 11.69 2.05
N GLY A 48 -11.98 10.89 1.50
CA GLY A 48 -10.93 11.39 0.62
C GLY A 48 -11.47 11.99 -0.68
N VAL A 49 -12.47 11.38 -1.32
CA VAL A 49 -13.11 11.93 -2.53
C VAL A 49 -13.78 13.27 -2.23
N ARG A 50 -14.46 13.41 -1.08
CA ARG A 50 -15.05 14.71 -0.68
C ARG A 50 -13.98 15.79 -0.50
N CYS A 51 -12.87 15.45 0.12
CA CYS A 51 -11.73 16.36 0.29
C CYS A 51 -11.09 16.74 -1.05
N LEU A 52 -10.93 15.78 -1.97
CA LEU A 52 -10.46 16.06 -3.34
C LEU A 52 -11.40 16.99 -4.09
N ALA A 53 -12.72 16.75 -3.99
CA ALA A 53 -13.71 17.57 -4.66
C ALA A 53 -13.70 19.01 -4.13
N SER A 54 -13.51 19.22 -2.83
CA SER A 54 -13.46 20.57 -2.24
C SER A 54 -12.16 21.32 -2.55
N GLN A 55 -11.04 20.61 -2.72
CA GLN A 55 -9.74 21.20 -3.08
C GLN A 55 -9.55 21.37 -4.59
N GLY A 56 -10.40 20.74 -5.40
CA GLY A 56 -10.27 20.67 -6.85
C GLY A 56 -9.54 19.40 -7.29
N MET A 57 -10.22 18.57 -8.09
CA MET A 57 -9.62 17.33 -8.61
C MET A 57 -8.53 17.62 -9.64
N ASP A 58 -7.53 16.75 -9.66
CA ASP A 58 -6.43 16.82 -10.63
C ASP A 58 -6.97 16.74 -12.07
N LYS A 59 -6.46 17.62 -12.93
CA LYS A 59 -6.83 17.70 -14.34
C LYS A 59 -5.62 17.37 -15.19
N GLY A 60 -5.86 16.57 -16.23
CA GLY A 60 -4.85 16.20 -17.22
C GLY A 60 -5.26 16.70 -18.61
N TYR A 61 -4.25 16.89 -19.46
CA TYR A 61 -4.48 17.12 -20.88
C TYR A 61 -4.81 15.79 -21.55
N HIS A 62 -5.96 15.75 -22.24
CA HIS A 62 -6.31 14.67 -23.13
C HIS A 62 -6.36 15.18 -24.56
N GLU A 63 -5.66 14.48 -25.44
CA GLU A 63 -5.65 14.76 -26.86
C GLU A 63 -6.95 14.27 -27.50
N PHE A 64 -7.67 15.18 -28.14
CA PHE A 64 -8.87 14.90 -28.90
C PHE A 64 -8.56 15.06 -30.38
N ARG A 65 -9.03 14.09 -31.18
CA ARG A 65 -9.03 14.16 -32.64
C ARG A 65 -10.45 13.97 -33.15
N GLU A 66 -11.08 15.06 -33.56
CA GLU A 66 -12.48 15.04 -34.00
C GLU A 66 -12.73 15.89 -35.25
N ALA A 67 -13.81 15.57 -35.96
CA ALA A 67 -14.26 16.34 -37.12
C ALA A 67 -15.30 17.37 -36.67
N THR A 68 -14.90 18.63 -36.62
CA THR A 68 -15.67 19.71 -36.03
C THR A 68 -15.83 20.88 -37.02
N PRO A 69 -16.96 21.60 -37.00
CA PRO A 69 -17.13 22.83 -37.78
C PRO A 69 -16.37 24.03 -37.19
N ARG A 70 -15.89 23.93 -35.93
CA ARG A 70 -15.12 25.00 -35.28
C ARG A 70 -13.64 24.63 -35.27
N LEU A 71 -12.80 25.46 -35.86
CA LEU A 71 -11.35 25.23 -35.87
C LEU A 71 -10.77 25.46 -34.47
N ARG A 72 -10.12 24.44 -33.90
CA ARG A 72 -9.42 24.49 -32.60
C ARG A 72 -8.16 23.63 -32.65
N GLY A 73 -7.07 24.11 -32.06
CA GLY A 73 -5.79 23.38 -32.03
C GLY A 73 -5.17 23.21 -33.42
N ARG A 74 -4.57 22.06 -33.68
CA ARG A 74 -3.91 21.70 -34.94
C ARG A 74 -4.94 21.14 -35.92
N VAL A 75 -5.09 21.78 -37.08
CA VAL A 75 -5.99 21.29 -38.14
C VAL A 75 -5.23 20.33 -39.06
N ASP A 76 -5.72 19.10 -39.20
CA ASP A 76 -5.19 18.12 -40.16
C ASP A 76 -5.85 18.35 -41.54
N VAL A 77 -5.32 19.33 -42.25
CA VAL A 77 -5.82 19.75 -43.57
C VAL A 77 -5.77 18.59 -44.57
N LEU A 78 -4.71 17.79 -44.55
CA LEU A 78 -4.53 16.68 -45.49
C LEU A 78 -5.57 15.58 -45.28
N ALA A 79 -5.79 15.13 -44.05
CA ALA A 79 -6.82 14.14 -43.75
C ALA A 79 -8.23 14.67 -44.01
N SER A 80 -8.48 15.95 -43.72
CA SER A 80 -9.77 16.61 -43.96
C SER A 80 -10.10 16.70 -45.45
N CYS A 81 -9.13 17.09 -46.29
CA CYS A 81 -9.28 17.15 -47.74
C CYS A 81 -9.50 15.76 -48.33
N ARG A 82 -8.69 14.76 -47.93
CA ARG A 82 -8.83 13.37 -48.39
C ARG A 82 -10.22 12.77 -48.10
N ARG A 83 -10.84 13.18 -47.00
CA ARG A 83 -12.19 12.73 -46.59
C ARG A 83 -13.31 13.69 -47.04
N MET A 84 -12.99 14.70 -47.86
CA MET A 84 -13.93 15.73 -48.33
C MET A 84 -14.77 16.38 -47.22
N MET A 85 -14.22 16.52 -46.01
CA MET A 85 -15.00 17.00 -44.84
C MET A 85 -15.46 18.45 -45.00
N HIS A 86 -14.76 19.22 -45.83
CA HIS A 86 -15.11 20.60 -46.22
C HIS A 86 -16.51 20.70 -46.85
N VAL A 87 -17.01 19.67 -47.52
CA VAL A 87 -18.36 19.62 -48.10
C VAL A 87 -19.44 19.72 -47.01
N SER A 88 -19.15 19.16 -45.84
CA SER A 88 -20.01 19.23 -44.65
C SER A 88 -19.70 20.42 -43.73
N GLY A 89 -18.80 21.32 -44.14
CA GLY A 89 -18.35 22.45 -43.33
C GLY A 89 -17.55 22.04 -42.09
N ARG A 90 -16.85 20.90 -42.14
CA ARG A 90 -16.06 20.36 -41.01
C ARG A 90 -14.60 20.16 -41.38
N MET A 91 -13.72 20.23 -40.38
CA MET A 91 -12.31 19.87 -40.50
C MET A 91 -11.90 18.96 -39.35
N LEU A 92 -10.99 18.03 -39.62
CA LEU A 92 -10.37 17.18 -38.62
C LEU A 92 -9.37 18.02 -37.82
N CYS A 93 -9.65 18.18 -36.52
CA CYS A 93 -8.86 18.98 -35.61
C CYS A 93 -8.31 18.10 -34.49
N GLU A 94 -7.04 18.33 -34.14
CA GLU A 94 -6.31 17.73 -33.03
C GLU A 94 -6.05 18.81 -31.99
N TYR A 95 -6.59 18.66 -30.78
CA TYR A 95 -6.40 19.63 -29.71
C TYR A 95 -6.37 18.96 -28.34
N ASP A 96 -5.64 19.60 -27.41
CA ASP A 96 -5.60 19.16 -26.03
C ASP A 96 -6.68 19.86 -25.21
N GLU A 97 -7.42 19.08 -24.43
CA GLU A 97 -8.41 19.60 -23.48
C GLU A 97 -8.05 19.22 -22.05
N LEU A 98 -8.08 20.22 -21.18
CA LEU A 98 -7.81 20.04 -19.76
C LEU A 98 -9.06 19.51 -19.06
N THR A 99 -9.02 18.27 -18.60
CA THR A 99 -10.18 17.59 -18.01
C THR A 99 -9.83 16.83 -16.73
N ALA A 100 -10.81 16.72 -15.83
CA ALA A 100 -10.72 15.90 -14.63
C ALA A 100 -10.87 14.39 -14.94
N ASN A 101 -11.10 13.99 -16.19
CA ASN A 101 -11.27 12.59 -16.58
C ASN A 101 -9.94 11.78 -16.60
N THR A 102 -9.03 12.09 -15.68
CA THR A 102 -7.73 11.45 -15.53
C THR A 102 -7.86 10.03 -14.99
N LEU A 103 -6.88 9.16 -15.30
CA LEU A 103 -6.91 7.76 -14.86
C LEU A 103 -7.14 7.59 -13.33
N PRO A 104 -6.49 8.36 -12.43
CA PRO A 104 -6.77 8.30 -10.99
C PRO A 104 -8.24 8.58 -10.65
N ASN A 105 -8.83 9.64 -11.22
CA ASN A 105 -10.23 10.00 -10.99
C ASN A 105 -11.19 8.92 -11.50
N ARG A 106 -10.88 8.32 -12.66
CA ARG A 106 -11.65 7.21 -13.23
C ARG A 106 -11.60 5.96 -12.33
N ILE A 107 -10.45 5.67 -11.73
CA ILE A 107 -10.30 4.60 -10.73
C ILE A 107 -11.17 4.89 -9.51
N LEU A 108 -11.14 6.12 -8.96
CA LEU A 108 -11.99 6.52 -7.83
C LEU A 108 -13.46 6.28 -8.15
N LYS A 109 -13.95 6.76 -9.30
CA LYS A 109 -15.34 6.58 -9.72
C LYS A 109 -15.72 5.11 -9.81
N SER A 110 -14.90 4.30 -10.46
CA SER A 110 -15.16 2.85 -10.58
C SER A 110 -15.18 2.13 -9.23
N THR A 111 -14.30 2.51 -8.30
CA THR A 111 -14.30 1.92 -6.95
C THR A 111 -15.55 2.36 -6.17
N CYS A 112 -15.93 3.64 -6.21
CA CYS A 112 -17.15 4.12 -5.57
C CYS A 112 -18.42 3.46 -6.15
N LEU A 113 -18.48 3.21 -7.46
CA LEU A 113 -19.56 2.46 -8.10
C LEU A 113 -19.69 1.05 -7.52
N ARG A 114 -18.55 0.36 -7.34
CA ARG A 114 -18.52 -0.96 -6.72
C ARG A 114 -19.00 -0.93 -5.27
N LEU A 115 -18.55 0.04 -4.47
CA LEU A 115 -18.98 0.18 -3.07
C LEU A 115 -20.48 0.50 -2.96
N ALA A 116 -21.02 1.35 -3.82
CA ALA A 116 -22.44 1.65 -3.85
C ALA A 116 -23.30 0.42 -4.20
N ALA A 117 -22.75 -0.50 -5.01
CA ALA A 117 -23.40 -1.75 -5.44
C ALA A 117 -23.14 -2.95 -4.52
N ALA A 118 -22.31 -2.82 -3.48
CA ALA A 118 -21.81 -3.93 -2.66
C ALA A 118 -22.85 -4.58 -1.71
N GLY A 119 -24.12 -4.19 -1.80
CA GLY A 119 -25.20 -4.83 -1.02
C GLY A 119 -24.94 -4.82 0.48
N SER A 120 -25.24 -5.93 1.17
CA SER A 120 -25.09 -6.08 2.63
C SER A 120 -23.65 -6.13 3.16
N GLN A 121 -22.64 -6.00 2.29
CA GLN A 121 -21.23 -6.09 2.66
C GLN A 121 -20.67 -4.78 3.23
N LEU A 122 -21.37 -3.67 3.03
CA LEU A 122 -21.10 -2.38 3.67
C LEU A 122 -22.24 -2.02 4.62
N THR A 123 -21.97 -1.14 5.58
CA THR A 123 -23.02 -0.46 6.35
C THR A 123 -23.91 0.41 5.43
N LYS A 124 -25.13 0.74 5.89
CA LYS A 124 -26.06 1.58 5.11
C LYS A 124 -25.46 2.97 4.89
N GLU A 125 -24.78 3.47 5.90
CA GLU A 125 -24.11 4.76 5.98
C GLU A 125 -22.96 4.82 4.97
N ASN A 126 -22.05 3.83 4.96
CA ASN A 126 -20.94 3.82 3.99
C ASN A 126 -21.42 3.69 2.54
N ARG A 127 -22.53 2.98 2.28
CA ARG A 127 -23.15 2.95 0.95
C ARG A 127 -23.74 4.29 0.54
N LEU A 128 -24.36 5.01 1.49
CA LEU A 128 -24.88 6.35 1.24
C LEU A 128 -23.74 7.32 0.91
N GLU A 129 -22.66 7.29 1.70
CA GLU A 129 -21.47 8.10 1.44
C GLU A 129 -20.80 7.76 0.11
N ALA A 130 -20.81 6.49 -0.31
CA ALA A 130 -20.35 6.11 -1.65
C ALA A 130 -21.19 6.73 -2.76
N ARG A 131 -22.52 6.85 -2.58
CA ARG A 131 -23.40 7.53 -3.54
C ARG A 131 -23.18 9.04 -3.56
N HIS A 132 -22.97 9.67 -2.40
CA HIS A 132 -22.60 11.08 -2.33
C HIS A 132 -21.27 11.34 -3.05
N ALA A 133 -20.26 10.49 -2.83
CA ALA A 133 -18.99 10.56 -3.54
C ALA A 133 -19.16 10.38 -5.06
N LEU A 134 -20.10 9.54 -5.52
CA LEU A 134 -20.38 9.38 -6.95
C LEU A 134 -20.99 10.62 -7.58
N ALA A 135 -21.84 11.36 -6.86
CA ALA A 135 -22.40 12.62 -7.34
C ALA A 135 -21.29 13.65 -7.61
N LEU A 136 -20.26 13.70 -6.75
CA LEU A 136 -19.07 14.55 -6.94
C LEU A 136 -18.19 14.13 -8.13
N LEU A 137 -18.37 12.91 -8.64
CA LEU A 137 -17.61 12.33 -9.75
C LEU A 137 -18.47 12.22 -11.02
N SER A 138 -19.55 13.02 -11.16
CA SER A 138 -20.53 12.92 -12.26
C SER A 138 -19.87 12.94 -13.65
N ASP A 139 -18.92 13.84 -13.86
CA ASP A 139 -18.34 14.15 -15.17
C ASP A 139 -17.17 13.23 -15.56
N ILE A 140 -16.77 12.34 -14.65
CA ILE A 140 -15.66 11.41 -14.84
C ILE A 140 -16.19 10.11 -15.47
N GLN A 141 -15.44 9.50 -16.37
CA GLN A 141 -15.85 8.23 -16.99
C GLN A 141 -15.33 7.03 -16.20
N PRO A 142 -16.16 6.00 -15.93
CA PRO A 142 -15.64 4.80 -15.27
C PRO A 142 -14.57 4.09 -16.13
N VAL A 143 -13.78 3.26 -15.47
CA VAL A 143 -12.80 2.36 -16.09
C VAL A 143 -12.91 0.96 -15.50
N ALA A 144 -12.66 -0.07 -16.29
CA ALA A 144 -12.52 -1.43 -15.78
C ALA A 144 -11.27 -1.53 -14.91
N ILE A 145 -11.44 -1.72 -13.60
CA ILE A 145 -10.32 -1.86 -12.68
C ILE A 145 -9.71 -3.24 -12.84
N THR A 146 -8.41 -3.26 -13.15
CA THR A 146 -7.56 -4.46 -13.21
C THR A 146 -6.24 -4.17 -12.49
N SER A 147 -5.48 -5.20 -12.12
CA SER A 147 -4.12 -5.02 -11.55
C SER A 147 -3.17 -4.25 -12.48
N ARG A 148 -3.41 -4.27 -13.81
CA ARG A 148 -2.66 -3.45 -14.78
C ARG A 148 -3.02 -1.97 -14.69
N THR A 149 -4.25 -1.64 -14.29
CA THR A 149 -4.71 -0.26 -14.14
C THR A 149 -3.86 0.47 -13.08
N PHE A 150 -3.57 -0.21 -11.97
CA PHE A 150 -2.72 0.32 -10.90
C PHE A 150 -1.23 0.44 -11.27
N ARG A 151 -0.78 -0.24 -12.33
CA ARG A 151 0.60 -0.09 -12.84
C ARG A 151 0.77 1.05 -13.84
N ARG A 152 -0.34 1.55 -14.41
CA ARG A 152 -0.35 2.59 -15.44
C ARG A 152 -0.44 3.99 -14.88
N TYR A 153 -1.02 4.18 -13.70
CA TYR A 153 -1.08 5.52 -13.11
C TYR A 153 0.31 5.91 -12.62
N GLN A 154 0.75 7.11 -12.97
CA GLN A 154 1.97 7.71 -12.45
C GLN A 154 1.55 8.93 -11.65
N LEU A 155 1.92 8.96 -10.38
CA LEU A 155 1.69 10.15 -9.54
C LEU A 155 2.90 11.07 -9.67
N HIS A 156 2.64 12.30 -10.10
CA HIS A 156 3.63 13.37 -10.07
C HIS A 156 3.58 14.10 -8.71
N ARG A 157 4.55 14.98 -8.46
CA ARG A 157 4.67 15.73 -7.20
C ARG A 157 3.37 16.45 -6.80
N ASN A 158 2.63 16.97 -7.78
CA ASN A 158 1.39 17.73 -7.56
C ASN A 158 0.22 16.83 -7.14
N ASN A 159 0.28 15.53 -7.46
CA ASN A 159 -0.81 14.57 -7.22
C ASN A 159 -0.49 13.59 -6.09
N ARG A 160 0.48 13.94 -5.23
CA ARG A 160 0.84 13.11 -4.07
C ARG A 160 -0.33 12.84 -3.13
N HIS A 161 -1.28 13.76 -3.06
CA HIS A 161 -2.47 13.65 -2.23
C HIS A 161 -3.44 12.54 -2.70
N TYR A 162 -3.37 12.11 -3.97
CA TYR A 162 -4.11 10.94 -4.48
C TYR A 162 -3.52 9.61 -4.02
N ARG A 163 -2.26 9.59 -3.57
CA ARG A 163 -1.52 8.36 -3.27
C ARG A 163 -2.29 7.47 -2.29
N LEU A 164 -2.80 8.04 -1.20
CA LEU A 164 -3.60 7.30 -0.24
C LEU A 164 -4.79 6.61 -0.92
N LEU A 165 -5.59 7.38 -1.65
CA LEU A 165 -6.84 6.88 -2.24
C LEU A 165 -6.57 5.84 -3.32
N MET A 166 -5.45 5.94 -4.04
CA MET A 166 -5.04 4.91 -4.99
C MET A 166 -4.68 3.60 -4.29
N HIS A 167 -3.99 3.64 -3.14
CA HIS A 167 -3.72 2.43 -2.36
C HIS A 167 -5.01 1.84 -1.78
N VAL A 168 -5.93 2.67 -1.28
CA VAL A 168 -7.26 2.23 -0.80
C VAL A 168 -8.04 1.55 -1.93
N CYS A 169 -8.11 2.16 -3.12
CA CYS A 169 -8.74 1.55 -4.29
C CYS A 169 -8.09 0.21 -4.68
N GLN A 170 -6.77 0.11 -4.59
CA GLN A 170 -6.05 -1.12 -4.87
C GLN A 170 -6.39 -2.23 -3.86
N LEU A 171 -6.37 -1.91 -2.55
CA LEU A 171 -6.74 -2.87 -1.52
C LEU A 171 -8.20 -3.34 -1.66
N LEU A 172 -9.12 -2.42 -1.92
CA LEU A 172 -10.52 -2.75 -2.16
C LEU A 172 -10.70 -3.63 -3.40
N HIS A 173 -9.90 -3.41 -4.44
CA HIS A 173 -9.91 -4.26 -5.64
C HIS A 173 -9.38 -5.67 -5.36
N GLU A 174 -8.24 -5.78 -4.67
CA GLU A 174 -7.61 -7.07 -4.30
C GLU A 174 -8.53 -7.87 -3.35
N ALA A 175 -9.24 -7.20 -2.45
CA ALA A 175 -10.23 -7.82 -1.55
C ALA A 175 -11.48 -8.37 -2.25
N HIS A 176 -11.78 -7.89 -3.46
CA HIS A 176 -12.97 -8.25 -4.23
C HIS A 176 -12.73 -9.41 -5.21
N LEU A 177 -11.50 -9.93 -5.31
CA LEU A 177 -11.19 -11.06 -6.19
C LEU A 177 -11.84 -12.34 -5.64
N PRO A 178 -12.51 -13.15 -6.49
CA PRO A 178 -13.15 -14.38 -6.06
C PRO A 178 -12.16 -15.34 -5.41
N SER A 179 -12.52 -15.86 -4.24
CA SER A 179 -11.85 -17.00 -3.64
C SER A 179 -12.20 -18.28 -4.40
N GLN A 180 -11.24 -19.14 -4.70
CA GLN A 180 -11.53 -20.49 -5.24
C GLN A 180 -12.31 -21.37 -4.24
N GLN A 181 -12.42 -20.95 -2.99
CA GLN A 181 -13.22 -21.62 -1.97
C GLN A 181 -14.47 -20.80 -1.68
N ALA A 182 -15.63 -21.40 -1.94
CA ALA A 182 -17.01 -20.92 -1.75
C ALA A 182 -17.58 -19.98 -2.84
N GLY A 183 -18.54 -20.50 -3.59
CA GLY A 183 -19.36 -19.78 -4.55
C GLY A 183 -20.14 -18.65 -3.87
N GLY A 184 -19.79 -17.42 -4.23
CA GLY A 184 -20.42 -16.19 -3.77
C GLY A 184 -19.39 -15.06 -3.77
N LYS A 185 -19.72 -13.92 -4.37
CA LYS A 185 -18.88 -12.71 -4.35
C LYS A 185 -18.86 -12.09 -2.94
N ARG A 186 -18.33 -12.79 -1.94
CA ARG A 186 -18.05 -12.21 -0.61
C ARG A 186 -16.68 -11.53 -0.66
N PHE A 187 -16.59 -10.31 -0.14
CA PHE A 187 -15.28 -9.67 0.08
C PHE A 187 -14.46 -10.57 1.02
N ARG A 188 -13.22 -10.85 0.64
CA ARG A 188 -12.25 -11.36 1.60
C ARG A 188 -11.96 -10.26 2.61
N SER A 189 -11.91 -10.59 3.89
CA SER A 189 -11.36 -9.64 4.85
C SER A 189 -9.91 -9.38 4.44
N ILE A 190 -9.52 -8.13 4.25
CA ILE A 190 -8.16 -7.77 3.86
C ILE A 190 -7.14 -8.30 4.85
N LEU A 191 -7.56 -8.41 6.12
CA LEU A 191 -6.79 -9.00 7.22
C LEU A 191 -6.52 -10.50 7.02
N GLU A 192 -7.27 -11.20 6.17
CA GLU A 192 -7.05 -12.63 5.88
C GLU A 192 -5.99 -12.88 4.81
N SER A 193 -5.65 -11.86 4.02
CA SER A 193 -4.62 -11.93 2.99
C SER A 193 -3.24 -11.64 3.59
N GLU A 194 -2.49 -12.70 3.87
CA GLU A 194 -1.12 -12.59 4.41
C GLU A 194 -0.21 -11.77 3.49
N THR A 195 -0.32 -11.93 2.17
CA THR A 195 0.50 -11.18 1.20
C THR A 195 0.19 -9.68 1.17
N VAL A 196 -1.07 -9.29 1.37
CA VAL A 196 -1.45 -7.88 1.46
C VAL A 196 -0.99 -7.30 2.79
N MET A 197 -1.28 -7.99 3.89
CA MET A 197 -0.93 -7.51 5.22
C MET A 197 0.57 -7.50 5.49
N HIS A 198 1.33 -8.42 4.91
CA HIS A 198 2.79 -8.38 4.93
C HIS A 198 3.33 -7.09 4.32
N ARG A 199 2.90 -6.74 3.10
CA ARG A 199 3.28 -5.47 2.44
C ARG A 199 2.86 -4.24 3.24
N VAL A 200 1.65 -4.25 3.82
CA VAL A 200 1.16 -3.15 4.67
C VAL A 200 2.01 -3.01 5.92
N PHE A 201 2.33 -4.12 6.59
CA PHE A 201 3.11 -4.14 7.82
C PHE A 201 4.56 -3.72 7.59
N GLU A 202 5.20 -4.19 6.51
CA GLU A 202 6.53 -3.75 6.09
C GLU A 202 6.56 -2.23 5.85
N ALA A 203 5.61 -1.71 5.04
CA ALA A 203 5.52 -0.29 4.76
C ALA A 203 5.23 0.53 6.02
N PHE A 204 4.39 0.00 6.91
CA PHE A 204 4.08 0.58 8.22
C PHE A 204 5.34 0.74 9.07
N VAL A 205 6.08 -0.34 9.34
CA VAL A 205 7.28 -0.30 10.19
C VAL A 205 8.33 0.62 9.58
N ARG A 206 8.55 0.56 8.26
CA ARG A 206 9.50 1.44 7.56
C ARG A 206 9.13 2.91 7.73
N LYS A 207 7.86 3.27 7.51
CA LYS A 207 7.39 4.66 7.62
C LYS A 207 7.37 5.16 9.05
N PHE A 208 7.05 4.28 9.99
CA PHE A 208 7.17 4.56 11.42
C PHE A 208 8.63 4.89 11.79
N ALA A 209 9.57 4.05 11.38
CA ALA A 209 11.00 4.26 11.63
C ALA A 209 11.53 5.55 10.98
N ILE A 210 11.17 5.85 9.73
CA ILE A 210 11.53 7.13 9.07
C ILE A 210 11.11 8.33 9.91
N ARG A 211 9.93 8.24 10.56
CA ARG A 211 9.35 9.34 11.31
C ARG A 211 9.93 9.49 12.71
N HIS A 212 10.19 8.37 13.39
CA HIS A 212 10.52 8.35 14.81
C HIS A 212 11.98 8.04 15.12
N CYS A 213 12.79 7.70 14.11
CA CYS A 213 14.24 7.50 14.25
C CYS A 213 15.00 8.52 13.39
N PRO A 214 14.94 9.83 13.72
CA PRO A 214 15.62 10.88 12.94
C PRO A 214 17.15 10.78 13.00
N ASP A 215 17.67 10.05 13.98
CA ASP A 215 19.08 9.72 14.19
C ASP A 215 19.60 8.61 13.25
N ALA A 216 18.70 7.93 12.55
CA ALA A 216 19.02 6.83 11.64
C ALA A 216 18.65 7.17 10.19
N ARG A 217 19.50 6.76 9.24
CA ARG A 217 19.09 6.69 7.83
C ARG A 217 18.26 5.42 7.63
N VAL A 218 16.96 5.59 7.45
CA VAL A 218 16.01 4.47 7.28
C VAL A 218 15.75 4.19 5.81
N SER A 219 15.96 2.95 5.37
CA SER A 219 15.71 2.55 3.98
C SER A 219 15.39 1.06 3.85
N ALA A 220 14.80 0.65 2.73
CA ALA A 220 14.96 -0.71 2.22
C ALA A 220 16.25 -0.76 1.39
N MET A 221 17.06 -1.79 1.60
CA MET A 221 18.38 -1.91 1.01
C MET A 221 18.51 -3.23 0.25
N ALA A 222 19.08 -3.16 -0.95
CA ALA A 222 19.55 -4.34 -1.67
C ALA A 222 20.90 -4.76 -1.09
N ILE A 223 21.07 -6.05 -0.82
CA ILE A 223 22.32 -6.65 -0.37
C ILE A 223 22.84 -7.52 -1.50
N ASN A 224 24.11 -7.35 -1.85
CA ASN A 224 24.75 -8.21 -2.82
C ASN A 224 25.16 -9.52 -2.15
N TRP A 225 25.09 -10.62 -2.89
CA TRP A 225 25.72 -11.85 -2.43
C TRP A 225 27.22 -11.66 -2.36
N ASP A 226 27.84 -12.18 -1.31
CA ASP A 226 29.29 -12.27 -1.18
C ASP A 226 29.76 -13.55 -1.90
N GLY A 227 30.15 -13.41 -3.16
CA GLY A 227 30.70 -14.49 -3.96
C GLY A 227 31.16 -14.04 -5.34
N SER A 228 31.64 -14.99 -6.14
CA SER A 228 32.20 -14.75 -7.47
C SER A 228 31.53 -15.64 -8.50
N TRP A 229 30.97 -15.05 -9.54
CA TRP A 229 30.28 -15.73 -10.65
C TRP A 229 30.35 -14.87 -11.93
N GLY A 230 29.94 -15.43 -13.07
CA GLY A 230 29.82 -14.70 -14.34
C GLY A 230 28.41 -14.14 -14.57
N ASP A 231 28.26 -13.25 -15.57
CA ASP A 231 27.03 -12.47 -15.81
C ASP A 231 25.75 -13.31 -15.98
N GLU A 232 25.83 -14.51 -16.56
CA GLU A 232 24.67 -15.39 -16.72
C GLU A 232 24.09 -15.85 -15.38
N VAL A 233 24.95 -16.05 -14.38
CA VAL A 233 24.56 -16.48 -13.03
C VAL A 233 23.98 -15.31 -12.24
N GLU A 234 24.55 -14.11 -12.38
CA GLU A 234 24.05 -12.86 -11.75
C GLU A 234 22.56 -12.64 -12.05
N GLN A 235 22.12 -12.93 -13.28
CA GLN A 235 20.74 -12.71 -13.73
C GLN A 235 19.73 -13.67 -13.08
N VAL A 236 20.17 -14.84 -12.63
CA VAL A 236 19.30 -15.86 -12.04
C VAL A 236 19.39 -15.91 -10.52
N LEU A 237 20.38 -15.25 -9.91
CA LEU A 237 20.51 -15.20 -8.46
C LEU A 237 19.34 -14.42 -7.82
N PRO A 238 18.78 -14.92 -6.70
CA PRO A 238 17.72 -14.22 -6.00
C PRO A 238 18.28 -12.92 -5.41
N ARG A 239 17.57 -11.81 -5.60
CA ARG A 239 17.98 -10.54 -4.99
C ARG A 239 17.64 -10.52 -3.51
N MET A 240 18.62 -10.17 -2.67
CA MET A 240 18.39 -9.94 -1.25
C MET A 240 17.93 -8.50 -1.05
N HIS A 241 16.68 -8.32 -0.62
CA HIS A 241 16.12 -7.02 -0.25
C HIS A 241 15.67 -7.04 1.20
N THR A 242 16.15 -6.09 1.98
CA THR A 242 15.71 -5.88 3.36
C THR A 242 14.43 -5.06 3.41
N ASP A 243 13.58 -5.36 4.39
CA ASP A 243 12.33 -4.64 4.62
C ASP A 243 12.62 -3.24 5.19
N VAL A 244 13.39 -3.20 6.30
CA VAL A 244 13.81 -1.97 6.97
C VAL A 244 15.26 -2.12 7.42
N THR A 245 16.08 -1.14 7.07
CA THR A 245 17.44 -1.00 7.55
C THR A 245 17.55 0.33 8.29
N LEU A 246 18.03 0.26 9.53
CA LEU A 246 18.38 1.41 10.36
C LEU A 246 19.89 1.57 10.34
N ASP A 247 20.35 2.55 9.57
CA ASP A 247 21.76 2.89 9.47
C ASP A 247 22.06 4.08 10.40
N ARG A 248 22.54 3.78 11.62
CA ARG A 248 23.07 4.79 12.56
C ARG A 248 24.60 4.75 12.56
N PRO A 249 25.28 5.86 12.87
CA PRO A 249 26.73 5.87 12.99
C PRO A 249 27.29 4.79 13.94
N ALA A 250 26.63 4.58 15.09
CA ALA A 250 27.09 3.65 16.12
C ALA A 250 26.51 2.23 16.04
N LYS A 251 25.39 2.03 15.31
CA LYS A 251 24.66 0.75 15.30
C LYS A 251 23.93 0.58 13.98
N LYS A 252 24.18 -0.54 13.29
CA LYS A 252 23.45 -0.93 12.08
C LYS A 252 22.47 -2.03 12.45
N THR A 253 21.20 -1.88 12.08
CA THR A 253 20.17 -2.89 12.33
C THR A 253 19.40 -3.19 11.05
N ILE A 254 19.30 -4.46 10.70
CA ILE A 254 18.41 -4.96 9.65
C ILE A 254 17.18 -5.58 10.30
N LEU A 255 16.00 -5.08 9.96
CA LEU A 255 14.74 -5.65 10.37
C LEU A 255 14.09 -6.38 9.19
N ASP A 256 13.60 -7.58 9.47
CA ASP A 256 12.81 -8.39 8.54
C ASP A 256 11.42 -8.62 9.17
N CYS A 257 10.40 -8.08 8.51
CA CYS A 257 9.03 -8.00 8.99
C CYS A 257 8.25 -9.19 8.45
N LYS A 258 7.53 -9.91 9.31
CA LYS A 258 6.85 -11.16 8.93
C LYS A 258 5.41 -11.15 9.42
N PHE A 259 4.44 -11.13 8.50
CA PHE A 259 3.01 -11.14 8.83
C PHE A 259 2.43 -12.54 8.59
N TYR A 260 2.13 -13.25 9.67
CA TYR A 260 1.55 -14.60 9.62
C TYR A 260 0.37 -14.71 10.58
N LYS A 261 -0.62 -15.55 10.25
CA LYS A 261 -1.75 -15.85 11.15
C LYS A 261 -1.30 -16.51 12.47
N SER A 262 -0.13 -17.13 12.48
CA SER A 262 0.56 -17.61 13.67
C SER A 262 2.05 -17.29 13.54
N ALA A 263 2.62 -16.46 14.44
CA ALA A 263 4.05 -16.18 14.42
C ALA A 263 4.92 -17.41 14.80
N LEU A 264 4.27 -18.47 15.32
CA LEU A 264 4.91 -19.67 15.85
C LEU A 264 4.27 -20.90 15.21
N ALA A 265 5.10 -21.79 14.66
CA ALA A 265 4.64 -23.09 14.17
C ALA A 265 4.34 -23.99 15.38
N THR A 266 3.10 -24.47 15.51
CA THR A 266 2.70 -25.43 16.53
C THR A 266 3.03 -26.86 16.06
N ARG A 267 4.08 -27.45 16.61
CA ARG A 267 4.33 -28.89 16.54
C ARG A 267 4.68 -29.39 17.95
N HIS A 268 3.86 -30.30 18.50
CA HIS A 268 4.03 -30.88 19.85
C HIS A 268 4.08 -29.87 21.02
N ASN A 269 3.09 -28.96 21.12
CA ASN A 269 2.96 -28.01 22.26
C ASN A 269 4.18 -27.11 22.54
N ARG A 270 5.13 -26.99 21.60
CA ARG A 270 6.24 -26.05 21.69
C ARG A 270 6.17 -25.08 20.52
N HIS A 271 6.08 -23.80 20.84
CA HIS A 271 6.16 -22.73 19.87
C HIS A 271 7.58 -22.69 19.28
N ARG A 272 7.72 -22.94 17.98
CA ARG A 272 9.00 -22.82 17.29
C ARG A 272 8.94 -21.68 16.27
N LEU A 273 10.02 -20.91 16.20
CA LEU A 273 10.22 -19.92 15.16
C LEU A 273 10.26 -20.59 13.78
N HIS A 274 9.74 -19.89 12.78
CA HIS A 274 9.87 -20.33 11.39
C HIS A 274 11.33 -20.22 10.98
N SER A 275 11.99 -21.37 10.82
CA SER A 275 13.40 -21.47 10.46
C SER A 275 13.73 -20.71 9.18
N ALA A 276 12.81 -20.68 8.21
CA ALA A 276 12.96 -19.92 6.98
C ALA A 276 13.23 -18.41 7.21
N HIS A 277 12.58 -17.79 8.19
CA HIS A 277 12.79 -16.36 8.49
C HIS A 277 14.16 -16.14 9.12
N LEU A 278 14.56 -17.04 10.03
CA LEU A 278 15.87 -16.98 10.65
C LEU A 278 16.98 -17.18 9.61
N TYR A 279 16.81 -18.10 8.67
CA TYR A 279 17.75 -18.33 7.58
C TYR A 279 17.86 -17.11 6.66
N GLN A 280 16.73 -16.49 6.31
CA GLN A 280 16.69 -15.28 5.49
C GLN A 280 17.43 -14.13 6.18
N LEU A 281 17.13 -13.84 7.45
CA LEU A 281 17.83 -12.80 8.21
C LEU A 281 19.32 -13.11 8.34
N THR A 282 19.68 -14.36 8.64
CA THR A 282 21.08 -14.77 8.76
C THR A 282 21.84 -14.56 7.45
N ALA A 283 21.22 -14.84 6.29
CA ALA A 283 21.82 -14.55 4.99
C ALA A 283 22.07 -13.04 4.82
N TYR A 284 21.13 -12.18 5.21
CA TYR A 284 21.32 -10.74 5.16
C TYR A 284 22.50 -10.27 6.01
N LEU A 285 22.58 -10.74 7.26
CA LEU A 285 23.64 -10.34 8.19
C LEU A 285 25.02 -10.81 7.73
N SER A 286 25.15 -12.09 7.33
CA SER A 286 26.43 -12.68 6.92
C SER A 286 27.01 -12.06 5.64
N ASN A 287 26.16 -11.65 4.69
CA ASN A 287 26.63 -10.98 3.48
C ASN A 287 26.90 -9.50 3.75
N LYS A 288 26.03 -8.83 4.51
CA LYS A 288 26.18 -7.39 4.77
C LYS A 288 27.36 -7.06 5.69
N SER A 289 27.71 -7.96 6.61
CA SER A 289 28.83 -7.76 7.54
C SER A 289 30.21 -7.73 6.89
N ARG A 290 30.29 -8.06 5.58
CA ARG A 290 31.49 -7.94 4.77
C ARG A 290 31.74 -6.52 4.27
N ASP A 291 30.72 -5.67 4.28
CA ASP A 291 30.85 -4.27 3.88
C ASP A 291 31.55 -3.47 5.00
N PRO A 292 32.46 -2.55 4.66
CA PRO A 292 33.11 -1.68 5.64
C PRO A 292 32.10 -0.90 6.48
N GLY A 293 32.22 -0.98 7.80
CA GLY A 293 31.33 -0.30 8.76
C GLY A 293 30.02 -1.04 9.07
N TRP A 294 29.87 -2.29 8.62
CA TRP A 294 28.71 -3.16 8.88
C TRP A 294 29.09 -4.45 9.61
N GLU A 295 30.34 -4.59 10.06
CA GLU A 295 30.90 -5.81 10.66
C GLU A 295 30.08 -6.30 11.85
N SER A 296 29.55 -5.37 12.66
CA SER A 296 28.72 -5.64 13.83
C SER A 296 27.22 -5.43 13.58
N VAL A 297 26.74 -5.62 12.35
CA VAL A 297 25.32 -5.48 12.02
C VAL A 297 24.46 -6.44 12.87
N ALA A 298 23.39 -5.89 13.45
CA ALA A 298 22.39 -6.62 14.21
C ALA A 298 21.15 -6.91 13.35
N GLY A 299 20.45 -8.00 13.68
CA GLY A 299 19.22 -8.39 13.01
C GLY A 299 18.01 -8.39 13.95
N VAL A 300 16.84 -8.04 13.44
CA VAL A 300 15.58 -8.19 14.16
C VAL A 300 14.54 -8.86 13.27
N LEU A 301 13.95 -9.96 13.74
CA LEU A 301 12.71 -10.48 13.17
C LEU A 301 11.53 -9.86 13.92
N LEU A 302 10.70 -9.14 13.18
CA LEU A 302 9.56 -8.42 13.73
C LEU A 302 8.23 -9.03 13.28
N TYR A 303 7.43 -9.46 14.25
CA TYR A 303 6.13 -10.10 14.02
C TYR A 303 4.99 -9.23 14.54
N PRO A 304 3.91 -9.02 13.77
CA PRO A 304 2.65 -8.61 14.35
C PRO A 304 2.05 -9.80 15.09
N ALA A 305 1.58 -9.56 16.30
CA ALA A 305 0.98 -10.57 17.15
C ALA A 305 -0.40 -10.15 17.63
N VAL A 306 -1.17 -11.17 18.00
CA VAL A 306 -2.47 -11.05 18.65
C VAL A 306 -2.46 -12.12 19.74
N ASN A 307 -2.65 -11.72 21.01
CA ASN A 307 -2.59 -12.59 22.19
C ASN A 307 -1.29 -13.42 22.38
N HIS A 308 -0.15 -13.03 21.81
CA HIS A 308 1.13 -13.69 22.07
C HIS A 308 2.28 -12.69 22.04
N HIS A 309 3.24 -12.85 22.94
CA HIS A 309 4.38 -11.95 23.08
C HIS A 309 5.69 -12.68 22.78
N LEU A 310 6.51 -12.11 21.92
CA LEU A 310 7.88 -12.56 21.64
C LEU A 310 8.85 -11.41 21.96
N ASP A 311 9.78 -11.69 22.86
CA ASP A 311 10.88 -10.79 23.19
C ASP A 311 12.09 -11.64 23.56
N LEU A 312 12.83 -12.04 22.55
CA LEU A 312 14.02 -12.89 22.70
C LEU A 312 15.21 -12.19 22.07
N ASP A 313 16.36 -12.30 22.71
CA ASP A 313 17.65 -11.85 22.18
C ASP A 313 18.66 -12.98 22.31
N PHE A 314 19.43 -13.20 21.24
CA PHE A 314 20.51 -14.18 21.23
C PHE A 314 21.58 -13.80 20.21
N THR A 315 22.71 -14.49 20.25
CA THR A 315 23.77 -14.34 19.24
C THR A 315 23.75 -15.55 18.33
N LEU A 316 23.86 -15.33 17.02
CA LEU A 316 23.97 -16.37 16.01
C LEU A 316 25.01 -15.97 14.97
N LEU A 317 26.00 -16.84 14.74
CA LEU A 317 27.12 -16.59 13.81
C LEU A 317 27.84 -15.26 14.07
N GLY A 318 27.97 -14.85 15.35
CA GLY A 318 28.61 -13.59 15.74
C GLY A 318 27.73 -12.35 15.63
N HIS A 319 26.49 -12.47 15.14
CA HIS A 319 25.54 -11.37 15.04
C HIS A 319 24.53 -11.38 16.18
N ALA A 320 24.21 -10.20 16.73
CA ALA A 320 23.10 -10.04 17.65
C ALA A 320 21.77 -10.13 16.89
N ILE A 321 20.89 -11.03 17.34
CA ILE A 321 19.57 -11.26 16.74
C ILE A 321 18.49 -11.06 17.81
N GLY A 322 17.53 -10.20 17.50
CA GLY A 322 16.31 -10.02 18.26
C GLY A 322 15.10 -10.66 17.58
N ILE A 323 14.24 -11.33 18.34
CA ILE A 323 12.93 -11.80 17.89
C ILE A 323 11.87 -11.05 18.68
N LYS A 324 11.19 -10.13 18.02
CA LYS A 324 10.28 -9.18 18.66
C LYS A 324 8.89 -9.32 18.08
N SER A 325 7.86 -9.22 18.93
CA SER A 325 6.48 -9.05 18.51
C SER A 325 5.93 -7.68 18.90
N ILE A 326 4.91 -7.26 18.13
CA ILE A 326 4.06 -6.10 18.42
C ILE A 326 2.62 -6.58 18.50
N ASP A 327 2.03 -6.43 19.68
CA ASP A 327 0.69 -6.90 19.97
C ASP A 327 -0.34 -5.92 19.41
N LEU A 328 -0.84 -6.19 18.19
CA LEU A 328 -1.72 -5.30 17.44
C LEU A 328 -3.14 -5.22 18.00
N ASP A 329 -3.45 -5.98 19.04
CA ASP A 329 -4.71 -5.94 19.80
C ASP A 329 -4.68 -4.99 21.00
N ARG A 330 -3.52 -4.39 21.31
CA ARG A 330 -3.37 -3.40 22.38
C ARG A 330 -3.79 -1.99 21.94
N PRO A 331 -4.12 -1.08 22.88
CA PRO A 331 -4.26 0.34 22.58
C PRO A 331 -3.05 0.91 21.84
N TRP A 332 -3.29 1.82 20.89
CA TRP A 332 -2.26 2.40 20.03
C TRP A 332 -1.03 2.97 20.77
N PRO A 333 -1.16 3.68 21.92
CA PRO A 333 0.02 4.17 22.65
C PRO A 333 0.99 3.04 23.06
N ILE A 334 0.47 1.89 23.49
CA ILE A 334 1.29 0.73 23.88
C ILE A 334 2.00 0.13 22.66
N ILE A 335 1.29 0.05 21.52
CA ILE A 335 1.88 -0.40 20.25
C ILE A 335 3.00 0.55 19.81
N HIS A 336 2.76 1.85 19.93
CA HIS A 336 3.70 2.91 19.56
C HIS A 336 4.98 2.84 20.42
N ASP A 337 4.86 2.79 21.74
CA ASP A 337 6.01 2.69 22.65
C ASP A 337 6.81 1.40 22.46
N ARG A 338 6.11 0.28 22.22
CA ARG A 338 6.76 -1.00 21.93
C ARG A 338 7.57 -0.92 20.63
N LEU A 339 7.02 -0.31 19.58
CA LEU A 339 7.74 -0.09 18.33
C LEU A 339 8.98 0.78 18.51
N LEU A 340 8.89 1.86 19.30
CA LEU A 340 10.05 2.69 19.61
C LEU A 340 11.15 1.88 20.29
N THR A 341 10.78 1.05 21.26
CA THR A 341 11.72 0.18 21.99
C THR A 341 12.39 -0.85 21.07
N VAL A 342 11.66 -1.38 20.08
CA VAL A 342 12.22 -2.33 19.10
C VAL A 342 13.18 -1.64 18.12
N LEU A 343 12.94 -0.36 17.82
CA LEU A 343 13.68 0.41 16.80
C LEU A 343 14.89 1.18 17.35
N SER A 344 15.03 1.33 18.68
CA SER A 344 16.24 1.84 19.33
C SER A 344 17.38 0.84 19.26
#